data_AF-A0A949HY43-F1
#
_entry.id   AF-A0A949HY43-F1
#
_cell.length_a   1.000
_cell.length_b   1.000
_cell.length_c   1.000
_cell.angle_alpha   90.00
_cell.angle_beta   90.00
_cell.angle_gamma   90.00
#
_symmetry.space_group_name_H-M   'P 1'
#
loop_
_entity.id
_entity.type
_entity.pdbx_description
1 polymer ?
#
loop_
_entity_poly.entity_id
_entity_poly.type
_entity_poly.pdbx_seq_one_letter_code
_entity_poly.pdbx_strand_id
1 'polypeptide(L)'
;QKLKRDHLLHHFQNETVNYGIVSFLPDEMFSSYVANPKDCPKSPTVFNLGYDLEEAARYPWVMELTGAPPRDKPPGAMQEQPSQ
;
A
#
# COMPACT_ATOMS: atom_id res chain seq x y z
N GLN A 1 7.14 4.03 20.21
CA GLN A 1 6.36 4.16 18.96
C GLN A 1 7.08 3.51 17.76
N LYS A 2 7.77 2.36 17.92
CA LYS A 2 8.51 1.69 16.83
C LYS A 2 7.56 0.90 15.91
N LEU A 3 6.73 0.05 16.50
CA LEU A 3 5.75 -0.78 15.79
C LEU A 3 4.82 0.04 14.88
N LYS A 4 4.25 1.13 15.41
CA LYS A 4 3.43 2.07 14.63
C LYS A 4 4.20 2.63 13.42
N ARG A 5 5.45 3.03 13.61
CA ARG A 5 6.29 3.61 12.55
C ARG A 5 6.64 2.55 11.48
N ASP A 6 7.02 1.35 11.91
CA ASP A 6 7.36 0.24 11.02
C ASP A 6 6.14 -0.16 10.17
N HIS A 7 4.95 -0.18 10.78
CA HIS A 7 3.68 -0.44 10.10
C HIS A 7 3.26 0.69 9.15
N LEU A 8 3.52 1.96 9.48
CA LEU A 8 3.30 3.07 8.55
C LEU A 8 4.23 2.98 7.33
N LEU A 9 5.47 2.51 7.51
CA LEU A 9 6.38 2.25 6.38
C LEU A 9 5.78 1.19 5.45
N HIS A 10 5.24 0.11 5.99
CA HIS A 10 4.55 -0.92 5.22
C HIS A 10 3.42 -0.33 4.35
N HIS A 11 2.53 0.49 4.93
CA HIS A 11 1.37 1.06 4.22
C HIS A 11 1.69 2.13 3.18
N PHE A 12 2.79 2.88 3.34
CA PHE A 12 3.06 4.07 2.53
C PHE A 12 4.31 3.98 1.65
N GLN A 13 5.20 3.04 1.97
CA GLN A 13 6.45 2.84 1.24
C GLN A 13 6.42 1.52 0.48
N ASN A 14 6.20 0.39 1.16
CA ASN A 14 6.30 -0.92 0.53
C ASN A 14 5.55 -1.99 1.34
N GLU A 15 4.53 -2.58 0.72
CA GLU A 15 3.65 -3.61 1.26
C GLU A 15 4.34 -4.96 1.46
N THR A 16 5.56 -5.15 0.95
CA THR A 16 6.28 -6.43 1.04
C THR A 16 7.29 -6.51 2.20
N VAL A 17 7.32 -5.49 3.08
CA VAL A 17 8.22 -5.40 4.24
C VAL A 17 7.45 -5.04 5.51
N ASN A 18 8.00 -5.31 6.69
CA ASN A 18 7.41 -4.97 8.00
C ASN A 18 5.93 -5.41 8.14
N TYR A 19 5.65 -6.69 7.91
CA TYR A 19 4.30 -7.27 8.03
C TYR A 19 3.76 -7.25 9.47
N GLY A 20 4.66 -7.17 10.45
CA GLY A 20 4.37 -7.23 11.87
C GLY A 20 3.51 -6.08 12.40
N ILE A 21 2.26 -6.40 12.76
CA ILE A 21 1.33 -5.44 13.40
C ILE A 21 1.52 -5.42 14.93
N VAL A 22 1.79 -6.58 15.54
CA VAL A 22 1.92 -6.77 17.00
C VAL A 22 3.36 -6.95 17.45
N SER A 23 4.24 -7.41 16.53
CA SER A 23 5.66 -7.63 16.78
C SER A 23 6.41 -7.66 15.44
N PHE A 24 7.66 -7.16 15.43
CA PHE A 24 8.56 -7.17 14.27
C PHE A 24 9.54 -8.36 14.28
N LEU A 25 9.53 -9.19 15.32
CA LEU A 25 10.42 -10.34 15.42
C LEU A 25 10.27 -11.34 14.26
N PRO A 26 9.04 -11.66 13.78
CA PRO A 26 8.90 -12.48 12.59
C PRO A 26 9.56 -11.83 11.36
N ASP A 27 9.44 -10.51 11.20
CA ASP A 27 10.05 -9.82 10.06
C ASP A 27 11.58 -9.89 10.08
N GLU A 28 12.19 -9.83 11.27
CA GLU A 28 13.64 -10.02 11.39
C GLU A 28 14.05 -11.46 11.08
N MET A 29 13.27 -12.46 11.53
CA MET A 29 13.55 -13.88 11.24
C MET A 29 13.40 -14.23 9.76
N PHE A 30 12.44 -13.61 9.06
CA PHE A 30 12.15 -13.87 7.65
C PHE A 30 12.76 -12.84 6.69
N SER A 31 13.67 -11.98 7.16
CA SER A 31 14.38 -10.96 6.36
C SER A 31 13.44 -9.97 5.64
N SER A 32 12.25 -9.72 6.18
CA SER A 32 11.32 -8.69 5.70
C SER A 32 11.37 -7.40 6.54
N TYR A 33 12.29 -7.31 7.50
CA TYR A 33 12.43 -6.13 8.36
C TYR A 33 13.19 -4.99 7.69
N VAL A 34 12.60 -3.78 7.70
CA VAL A 34 13.22 -2.53 7.23
C VAL A 34 13.14 -1.47 8.31
N ALA A 35 14.29 -0.99 8.76
CA ALA A 35 14.37 0.04 9.79
C ALA A 35 14.18 1.46 9.24
N ASN A 36 14.65 1.78 8.03
CA ASN A 36 14.62 3.14 7.48
C ASN A 36 13.92 3.17 6.10
N PRO A 37 12.98 4.10 5.86
CA PRO A 37 12.36 4.26 4.54
C PRO A 37 13.36 4.46 3.40
N LYS A 38 14.53 5.05 3.67
CA LYS A 38 15.58 5.28 2.67
C LYS A 38 16.21 3.98 2.14
N ASP A 39 16.16 2.92 2.94
CA ASP A 39 16.76 1.63 2.61
C ASP A 39 15.78 0.73 1.83
N CYS A 40 14.56 1.21 1.58
CA CYS A 40 13.52 0.47 0.89
C CYS A 40 12.97 1.28 -0.30
N PRO A 41 13.05 0.75 -1.54
CA PRO A 41 12.44 1.39 -2.69
C PRO A 41 10.92 1.46 -2.49
N LYS A 42 10.31 2.55 -2.95
CA LYS A 42 8.86 2.69 -2.90
C LYS A 42 8.23 1.69 -3.85
N SER A 43 7.32 0.86 -3.35
CA SER A 43 6.56 -0.06 -4.18
C SER A 43 5.56 0.68 -5.06
N PRO A 44 5.43 0.29 -6.35
CA PRO A 44 4.42 0.85 -7.24
C PRO A 44 2.99 0.48 -6.80
N THR A 45 2.84 -0.61 -6.05
CA THR A 45 1.57 -1.25 -5.73
C THR A 45 1.16 -1.10 -4.27
N VAL A 46 1.90 -0.31 -3.48
CA VAL A 46 1.64 -0.15 -2.03
C VAL A 46 0.20 0.28 -1.70
N PHE A 47 -0.49 0.95 -2.63
CA PHE A 47 -1.86 1.42 -2.44
C PHE A 47 -2.94 0.55 -3.09
N ASN A 48 -2.58 -0.35 -4.01
CA ASN A 48 -3.55 -1.15 -4.79
C ASN A 48 -3.26 -2.66 -4.74
N LEU A 49 -2.17 -3.08 -4.09
CA LEU A 49 -1.73 -4.46 -3.94
C LEU A 49 -1.65 -5.23 -5.28
N GLY A 50 -1.30 -4.53 -6.36
CA GLY A 50 -1.18 -5.11 -7.69
C GLY A 50 -2.46 -5.09 -8.52
N TYR A 51 -3.55 -4.56 -7.97
CA TYR A 51 -4.78 -4.35 -8.73
C TYR A 51 -4.67 -3.07 -9.56
N ASP A 52 -4.00 -3.16 -10.71
CA ASP A 52 -3.79 -2.08 -11.66
C ASP A 52 -4.83 -2.08 -12.81
N LEU A 53 -4.64 -1.24 -13.83
CA LEU A 53 -5.54 -1.18 -14.98
C LEU A 53 -5.54 -2.46 -15.82
N GLU A 54 -4.42 -3.18 -15.89
CA GLU A 54 -4.34 -4.46 -16.61
C GLU A 54 -5.15 -5.53 -15.87
N GLU A 55 -5.02 -5.58 -14.55
CA GLU A 55 -5.75 -6.50 -13.69
C GLU A 55 -7.25 -6.13 -13.64
N ALA A 56 -7.60 -4.85 -13.67
CA ALA A 56 -8.98 -4.39 -13.81
C ALA A 56 -9.60 -4.77 -15.16
N ALA A 57 -8.81 -4.79 -16.25
CA ALA A 57 -9.28 -5.30 -17.54
C ALA A 57 -9.54 -6.82 -17.50
N ARG A 58 -8.80 -7.56 -16.67
CA ARG A 58 -9.00 -8.99 -16.42
C ARG A 58 -10.21 -9.27 -15.52
N TYR A 59 -10.46 -8.41 -14.54
CA TYR A 59 -11.52 -8.54 -13.54
C TYR A 59 -12.48 -7.34 -13.51
N PRO A 60 -13.20 -7.05 -14.61
CA PRO A 60 -13.99 -5.82 -14.74
C PRO A 60 -15.10 -5.68 -13.68
N TRP A 61 -15.65 -6.80 -13.19
CA TRP A 61 -16.67 -6.78 -12.13
C TRP A 61 -16.15 -6.23 -10.79
N VAL A 62 -14.86 -6.37 -10.50
CA VAL A 62 -14.26 -5.82 -9.27
C VAL A 62 -14.20 -4.29 -9.37
N MET A 63 -13.87 -3.76 -10.56
CA MET A 63 -13.92 -2.31 -10.81
C MET A 63 -15.35 -1.77 -10.74
N GLU A 64 -16.33 -2.49 -11.29
CA GLU A 64 -17.75 -2.13 -11.22
C GLU A 64 -18.25 -2.06 -9.77
N LEU A 65 -17.93 -3.05 -8.94
CA LEU A 65 -18.28 -3.05 -7.51
C LEU A 65 -17.58 -1.95 -6.72
N THR A 66 -16.36 -1.58 -7.11
CA THR A 66 -15.58 -0.51 -6.47
C THR A 66 -16.11 0.88 -6.85
N GLY A 67 -16.74 1.03 -8.02
CA GLY A 67 -17.28 2.30 -8.54
C GLY A 67 -16.21 3.31 -8.99
N ALA A 68 -14.94 2.91 -9.02
CA ALA A 68 -13.82 3.73 -9.47
C ALA A 68 -12.71 2.85 -10.06
N PRO A 69 -11.94 3.36 -11.05
CA PRO A 69 -10.76 2.65 -11.53
C PRO A 69 -9.69 2.55 -10.44
N PRO A 70 -8.82 1.52 -10.48
CA PRO A 70 -7.70 1.41 -9.57
C PRO A 70 -6.76 2.61 -9.68
N ARG A 71 -6.10 2.94 -8.57
CA ARG A 71 -5.23 4.11 -8.47
C ARG A 71 -3.92 3.72 -7.82
N ASP A 72 -2.83 4.19 -8.39
CA ASP A 72 -1.49 3.98 -7.82
C ASP A 72 -1.18 4.96 -6.67
N LYS A 73 -2.10 5.90 -6.39
CA LYS A 73 -1.96 6.89 -5.33
C LYS A 73 -3.33 7.17 -4.70
N PRO A 74 -3.39 7.38 -3.38
CA PRO A 74 -4.62 7.81 -2.73
C PRO A 74 -5.07 9.17 -3.27
N PRO A 75 -6.39 9.48 -3.25
CA PRO A 75 -6.89 10.80 -3.61
C PRO A 75 -6.20 11.87 -2.77
N GLY A 76 -5.77 12.97 -3.40
CA GLY A 76 -5.34 14.13 -2.63
C GLY A 76 -6.53 14.70 -1.86
N ALA A 77 -6.32 15.18 -0.63
CA ALA A 77 -7.39 15.73 0.23
C ALA A 77 -8.23 16.86 -0.41
N MET A 78 -7.77 17.46 -1.53
CA MET A 78 -8.50 18.48 -2.29
C MET A 78 -9.25 17.96 -3.53
N GLN A 79 -9.15 16.68 -3.89
CA GLN A 79 -9.75 16.12 -5.10
C GLN A 79 -11.15 15.53 -4.89
N GLU A 80 -11.64 15.51 -3.65
CA GLU A 80 -12.94 14.90 -3.29
C GLU A 80 -14.12 15.89 -3.28
N GLN A 81 -13.92 17.17 -3.64
CA GLN A 81 -15.06 18.08 -3.79
C GLN A 81 -15.65 17.94 -5.19
N PRO A 82 -16.83 17.30 -5.36
CA PRO A 82 -17.58 17.51 -6.60
C PRO A 82 -17.87 19.01 -6.70
N SER A 83 -17.53 19.60 -7.84
CA SER A 83 -17.93 20.96 -8.17
C SER A 83 -19.44 21.07 -7.98
N GLN A 84 -19.87 21.89 -7.01
CA GLN A 84 -21.26 22.34 -6.93
C GLN A 84 -21.58 23.28 -8.08
#